data_AF-A0A094Q0R2-F1
#
_entry.id   AF-A0A094Q0R2-F1
#
_cell.length_a   1.000
_cell.length_b   1.000
_cell.length_c   1.000
_cell.angle_alpha   90.00
_cell.angle_beta   90.00
_cell.angle_gamma   90.00
#
_symmetry.space_group_name_H-M   'P 1'
#
loop_
_entity.id
_entity.type
_entity.pdbx_description
1 polymer ?
#
loop_
_entity_poly.entity_id
_entity_poly.type
_entity_poly.pdbx_seq_one_letter_code
_entity_poly.pdbx_strand_id
1 'polypeptide(L)' 'MVIHVKVRHEEARWLADVPECPGVHTFADDFDTLEPMVREALGAYFDVEDDASFDLRMEIVDAESTT' A
#
# COMPACT_ATOMS: atom_id res chain seq x y z
N MET A 1 4.95 3.88 14.09
CA MET A 1 5.50 2.65 13.47
C MET A 1 5.73 2.97 12.00
N VAL A 2 6.91 2.66 11.46
CA VAL A 2 7.19 2.87 10.03
C VAL A 2 6.78 1.60 9.29
N ILE A 3 5.99 1.74 8.24
CA ILE A 3 5.50 0.64 7.42
C ILE A 3 5.94 0.87 5.98
N HIS A 4 6.66 -0.10 5.43
CA HIS A 4 7.14 -0.07 4.07
C HIS A 4 6.03 -0.59 3.15
N VAL A 5 5.71 0.18 2.12
CA VAL A 5 4.65 -0.13 1.17
C VAL A 5 5.27 -0.18 -0.22
N LYS A 6 5.24 -1.36 -0.85
CA LYS A 6 5.70 -1.53 -2.23
C LYS A 6 4.56 -1.18 -3.15
N VAL A 7 4.79 -0.18 -4.00
CA VAL A 7 3.80 0.32 -4.94
C VAL A 7 4.21 -0.09 -6.35
N ARG A 8 3.28 -0.65 -7.12
CA ARG A 8 3.46 -0.97 -8.54
C ARG A 8 2.39 -0.27 -9.36
N HIS A 9 2.75 0.17 -10.56
CA HIS A 9 1.77 0.66 -11.53
C HIS A 9 1.61 -0.40 -12.61
N GLU A 10 0.45 -1.05 -12.66
CA GLU A 10 0.12 -2.04 -13.67
C GLU A 10 -1.10 -1.56 -14.48
N GLU A 11 -0.94 -1.55 -15.81
CA GLU A 11 -1.94 -1.08 -16.78
C GLU A 11 -2.37 0.37 -16.57
N ALA A 12 -3.37 0.59 -15.70
CA ALA A 12 -3.96 1.88 -15.37
C ALA A 12 -4.29 2.01 -13.88
N ARG A 13 -3.66 1.19 -13.03
CA ARG A 13 -3.91 1.14 -11.59
C ARG A 13 -2.63 1.07 -10.80
N TRP A 14 -2.68 1.65 -9.60
CA TRP A 14 -1.66 1.54 -8.59
C TRP A 14 -2.01 0.40 -7.64
N LEU A 15 -1.07 -0.52 -7.45
CA LEU A 15 -1.17 -1.63 -6.51
C LEU A 15 -0.21 -1.37 -5.35
N ALA A 16 -0.69 -1.55 -4.12
CA ALA A 16 0.11 -1.47 -2.91
C ALA A 16 0.18 -2.83 -2.23
N ASP A 17 1.39 -3.25 -1.88
CA ASP A 17 1.68 -4.45 -1.10
C ASP A 17 2.47 -4.06 0.15
N VAL A 18 2.07 -4.59 1.31
CA VAL A 18 2.75 -4.34 2.57
C VAL A 18 3.50 -5.60 3.01
N PRO A 19 4.80 -5.75 2.69
CA PRO A 19 5.56 -6.98 2.97
C PRO A 19 5.64 -7.34 4.46
N GLU A 20 5.54 -6.34 5.34
CA GLU A 20 5.56 -6.54 6.79
C GLU A 20 4.21 -7.06 7.34
N CYS A 21 3.13 -6.92 6.57
CA CYS A 21 1.77 -7.28 6.95
C CYS A 21 1.23 -8.27 5.90
N PRO A 22 1.57 -9.57 5.99
CA PRO A 22 1.14 -10.56 4.99
C PRO A 22 -0.38 -10.61 4.91
N GLY A 23 -0.90 -10.44 3.69
CA GLY A 23 -2.34 -10.35 3.42
C GLY A 23 -2.86 -8.93 3.27
N VAL A 24 -2.08 -7.90 3.62
CA VAL A 24 -2.42 -6.49 3.39
C VAL A 24 -1.94 -6.08 2.00
N HIS A 25 -2.89 -6.06 1.08
CA HIS A 25 -2.72 -5.57 -0.28
C HIS A 25 -3.96 -4.78 -0.68
N THR A 26 -3.76 -3.70 -1.42
CA THR A 26 -4.85 -2.87 -1.93
C THR A 26 -4.47 -2.30 -3.29
N PHE A 27 -5.44 -1.69 -3.97
CA PHE A 27 -5.23 -1.05 -5.25
C PHE A 27 -6.11 0.19 -5.36
N ALA A 28 -5.67 1.14 -6.18
CA ALA A 28 -6.40 2.36 -6.48
C ALA A 28 -6.13 2.81 -7.92
N ASP A 29 -7.08 3.52 -8.53
CA ASP A 29 -6.90 4.05 -9.88
C ASP A 29 -5.95 5.29 -9.87
N ASP A 30 -5.82 5.97 -8.73
CA ASP A 30 -4.94 7.14 -8.56
C ASP A 30 -3.94 6.92 -7.42
N PHE A 31 -2.73 7.47 -7.56
CA PHE A 31 -1.69 7.33 -6.53
C PHE A 31 -2.08 8.02 -5.22
N ASP A 32 -2.69 9.20 -5.28
CA ASP A 32 -3.16 9.94 -4.11
C ASP A 32 -4.27 9.20 -3.33
N THR A 33 -5.05 8.35 -4.00
CA THR A 33 -6.09 7.54 -3.35
C THR A 33 -5.55 6.21 -2.82
N LEU A 34 -4.33 5.82 -3.18
CA LEU A 34 -3.69 4.61 -2.70
C LEU A 34 -3.30 4.70 -1.21
N GLU A 35 -2.80 5.85 -0.77
CA GLU A 35 -2.37 6.04 0.63
C GLU A 35 -3.52 5.86 1.64
N PRO A 36 -4.69 6.51 1.50
CA PRO A 36 -5.79 6.27 2.42
C PRO A 36 -6.27 4.81 2.38
N MET A 37 -6.34 4.18 1.20
CA MET A 37 -6.71 2.77 1.07
C MET A 37 -5.73 1.83 1.81
N VAL A 38 -4.43 2.13 1.79
CA VAL A 38 -3.42 1.38 2.54
C VAL A 38 -3.62 1.58 4.04
N ARG A 39 -3.94 2.80 4.51
CA ARG A 39 -4.24 3.07 5.92
C ARG A 39 -5.46 2.29 6.39
N GLU A 40 -6.55 2.30 5.63
CA GLU A 40 -7.77 1.54 5.97
C GLU A 40 -7.46 0.03 6.08
N ALA A 41 -6.70 -0.51 5.14
CA ALA A 41 -6.31 -1.92 5.15
C ALA A 41 -5.40 -2.27 6.35
N LEU A 42 -4.49 -1.38 6.73
CA LEU A 42 -3.67 -1.54 7.93
C LEU A 42 -4.50 -1.42 9.21
N GLY A 43 -5.45 -0.49 9.26
CA GLY A 43 -6.39 -0.35 10.37
C GLY A 43 -7.17 -1.64 10.60
N ALA A 44 -7.71 -2.21 9.54
CA ALA A 44 -8.39 -3.50 9.57
C ALA A 44 -7.47 -4.66 9.99
N TYR A 45 -6.21 -4.67 9.53
CA TYR A 45 -5.24 -5.72 9.87
C TYR A 45 -4.82 -5.69 11.34
N PHE A 46 -4.58 -4.49 11.89
CA PHE A 46 -4.15 -4.30 13.26
C PHE A 46 -5.33 -4.22 14.26
N ASP A 47 -6.58 -4.26 13.78
CA ASP A 47 -7.81 -4.05 14.58
C ASP A 47 -7.75 -2.72 15.35
N VAL A 48 -7.32 -1.66 14.65
CA VAL A 48 -7.21 -0.30 15.19
C VAL A 48 -8.13 0.65 14.43
N GLU A 49 -8.52 1.74 15.09
CA GLU A 49 -9.31 2.80 14.47
C GLU A 49 -8.52 3.47 13.33
N ASP A 50 -9.25 4.02 12.36
CA ASP A 50 -8.70 4.61 11.13
C ASP A 50 -7.72 5.77 11.37
N ASP A 51 -7.80 6.41 12.55
CA ASP A 51 -6.90 7.49 13.01
C ASP A 51 -5.53 6.98 13.52
N ALA A 52 -5.25 5.68 13.41
CA ALA A 52 -3.96 5.12 13.76
C ALA A 52 -2.84 5.75 12.92
N SER A 53 -1.89 6.39 13.60
CA SER A 53 -0.74 7.05 12.96
C SER A 53 0.29 6.02 12.48
N PHE A 54 0.13 5.56 11.24
CA PHE A 54 1.14 4.81 10.50
C PHE A 54 2.05 5.76 9.71
N ASP A 55 3.36 5.66 9.90
CA ASP A 55 4.34 6.35 9.04
C ASP A 55 4.56 5.48 7.79
N LEU A 56 3.82 5.80 6.72
CA LEU A 56 3.88 5.03 5.48
C LEU A 56 5.06 5.47 4.63
N ARG A 57 5.88 4.49 4.21
CA ARG A 57 6.99 4.68 3.28
C ARG A 57 6.67 3.97 1.98
N MET A 58 6.06 4.72 1.06
CA MET A 58 5.74 4.23 -0.27
C MET A 58 6.99 4.21 -1.15
N GLU A 59 7.36 3.02 -1.61
CA GLU A 59 8.42 2.78 -2.57
C GLU A 59 7.81 2.27 -3.87
N ILE A 60 7.96 3.02 -4.96
CA ILE A 60 7.54 2.54 -6.29
C ILE A 60 8.58 1.53 -6.76
N VAL A 61 8.17 0.27 -6.88
CA VAL A 61 8.99 -0.81 -7.44
C VAL A 61 8.61 -0.99 -8.89
N ASP A 62 9.57 -0.82 -9.80
CA ASP A 62 9.35 -1.04 -11.23
C ASP A 62 8.98 -2.50 -11.46
N ALA A 63 7.90 -2.75 -12.21
CA ALA A 63 7.63 -4.08 -12.73
C ALA A 63 8.66 -4.33 -13.83
N GLU A 64 9.85 -4.78 -13.44
CA GLU A 64 10.95 -5.07 -14.36
C GLU A 64 10.39 -5.85 -15.56
N SER A 65 10.49 -5.22 -16.73
CA SER A 65 10.24 -5.82 -18.04
C SER A 65 11.05 -7.11 -18.14
N THR A 66 10.42 -8.24 -17.80
CA THR A 66 11.02 -9.55 -18.05
C THR A 66 11.02 -9.75 -19.57
N THR A 67 12.17 -9.45 -20.17
CA THR A 67 12.55 -9.78 -21.55
C THR A 67 12.49 -11.27 -21.81
#